data_AF-A0A316FA62-F1
#
_entry.id   AF-A0A316FA62-F1
#
_cell.length_a   1.000
_cell.length_b   1.000
_cell.length_c   1.000
_cell.angle_alpha   90.00
_cell.angle_beta   90.00
_cell.angle_gamma   90.00
#
_symmetry.space_group_name_H-M   'P 1'
#
loop_
_entity.id
_entity.type
_entity.pdbx_description
1 polymer ?
#
loop_
_entity_poly.entity_id
_entity_poly.type
_entity_poly.pdbx_seq_one_letter_code
_entity_poly.pdbx_strand_id
1 'polypeptide(L)'
;MTFETGGIYFLYTLIYIGFALGLKLVLNFKASAYYKADDMIAGGNLAVGLRRSGAQLGLAIAMMGVMAGSSTGSLTQDLVATATYGALATLFMVSSLMITDKLVLPGIKNMTALKDNNIAVGAVEFGMLVATGIIAYSSIYGEGGGIVSSLAYFVVGQLTLVVLILAYEHLAHRGFKLMTAIGDNQVASGIYVGGKIIAYALILKSAIAGNTPDATLQVLALDFLMIALAGMVLLYIFELIIDLLIITTTNVSSILSENKLVPVVQLTASKIGVALLLSNAIL
;
A
#
# COMPACT_ATOMS: atom_id res chain seq x y z
N MET A 1 27.45 -13.74 8.31
CA MET A 1 27.12 -13.29 6.95
C MET A 1 28.41 -13.40 6.15
N THR A 2 28.55 -14.42 5.29
CA THR A 2 29.78 -14.58 4.50
C THR A 2 29.81 -13.52 3.40
N PHE A 3 31.00 -13.15 2.92
CA PHE A 3 31.18 -12.18 1.83
C PHE A 3 30.35 -12.53 0.58
N GLU A 4 30.13 -13.82 0.34
CA GLU A 4 29.29 -14.35 -0.75
C GLU A 4 27.81 -14.01 -0.58
N THR A 5 27.27 -14.07 0.65
CA THR A 5 25.87 -13.66 0.89
C THR A 5 25.69 -12.16 0.71
N GLY A 6 26.70 -11.36 1.09
CA GLY A 6 26.67 -9.90 0.92
C GLY A 6 26.66 -9.45 -0.54
N GLY A 7 27.41 -10.14 -1.41
CA GLY A 7 27.47 -9.83 -2.84
C GLY A 7 26.13 -10.02 -3.58
N ILE A 8 25.34 -11.02 -3.18
CA ILE A 8 24.03 -11.31 -3.80
C ILE A 8 23.01 -10.23 -3.46
N TYR A 9 22.92 -9.80 -2.19
CA TYR A 9 22.03 -8.71 -1.79
C TYR A 9 22.37 -7.38 -2.47
N PHE A 10 23.66 -7.14 -2.76
CA PHE A 10 24.08 -5.99 -3.55
C PHE A 10 23.53 -6.05 -4.97
N LEU A 11 23.62 -7.19 -5.65
CA LEU A 11 23.06 -7.38 -7.00
C LEU A 11 21.53 -7.20 -7.03
N TYR A 12 20.82 -7.75 -6.05
CA TYR A 12 19.36 -7.55 -5.92
C TYR A 12 19.00 -6.07 -5.73
N THR A 13 19.80 -5.35 -4.95
CA THR A 13 19.62 -3.91 -4.74
C THR A 13 19.82 -3.13 -6.05
N LEU A 14 20.80 -3.49 -6.87
CA LEU A 14 20.99 -2.88 -8.19
C LEU A 14 19.81 -3.13 -9.13
N ILE A 15 19.25 -4.35 -9.13
CA ILE A 15 18.05 -4.67 -9.90
C ILE A 15 16.87 -3.83 -9.42
N TYR A 16 16.66 -3.72 -8.09
CA TYR A 16 15.64 -2.84 -7.52
C TYR A 16 15.82 -1.39 -7.97
N ILE A 17 17.04 -0.83 -7.93
CA ILE A 17 17.31 0.53 -8.40
C ILE A 17 16.92 0.67 -9.88
N GLY A 18 17.23 -0.32 -10.72
CA GLY A 18 16.79 -0.37 -12.12
C GLY A 18 15.28 -0.25 -12.27
N PHE A 19 14.50 -1.04 -11.50
CA PHE A 19 13.04 -0.93 -11.51
C PHE A 19 12.51 0.36 -10.89
N ALA A 20 13.14 0.89 -9.85
CA ALA A 20 12.78 2.17 -9.27
C ALA A 20 12.96 3.32 -10.26
N LEU A 21 14.03 3.29 -11.07
CA LEU A 21 14.24 4.21 -12.18
C LEU A 21 13.21 3.98 -13.29
N GLY A 22 12.93 2.74 -13.66
CA GLY A 22 11.89 2.40 -14.64
C GLY A 22 10.51 2.92 -14.22
N LEU A 23 10.12 2.68 -12.97
CA LEU A 23 8.87 3.19 -12.38
C LEU A 23 8.86 4.73 -12.37
N LYS A 24 9.99 5.38 -12.03
CA LYS A 24 10.11 6.84 -12.13
C LYS A 24 9.80 7.32 -13.56
N LEU A 25 10.38 6.69 -14.58
CA LEU A 25 10.19 7.06 -15.98
C LEU A 25 8.74 6.85 -16.44
N VAL A 26 8.12 5.72 -16.10
CA VAL A 26 6.71 5.45 -16.42
C VAL A 26 5.80 6.49 -15.79
N LEU A 27 6.03 6.84 -14.52
CA LEU A 27 5.25 7.87 -13.84
C LEU A 27 5.49 9.27 -14.42
N ASN A 28 6.72 9.59 -14.85
CA ASN A 28 7.03 10.84 -15.55
C ASN A 28 6.28 10.92 -16.89
N PHE A 29 6.29 9.83 -17.65
CA PHE A 29 5.55 9.73 -18.90
C PHE A 29 4.06 9.98 -18.69
N LYS A 30 3.43 9.29 -17.72
CA LYS A 30 2.01 9.50 -17.38
C LYS A 30 1.70 10.94 -16.91
N ALA A 31 2.60 11.57 -16.16
CA ALA A 31 2.40 12.92 -15.65
C ALA A 31 2.73 14.03 -16.67
N SER A 32 3.46 13.72 -17.75
CA SER A 32 4.04 14.69 -18.68
C SER A 32 3.02 15.66 -19.32
N ALA A 33 1.78 15.22 -19.52
CA ALA A 33 0.70 16.05 -20.03
C ALA A 33 0.21 17.13 -19.04
N TYR A 34 0.57 17.02 -17.76
CA TYR A 34 0.06 17.86 -16.68
C TYR A 34 1.18 18.71 -16.04
N TYR A 35 2.31 18.08 -15.70
CA TYR A 35 3.44 18.71 -15.02
C TYR A 35 4.74 17.91 -15.18
N LYS A 36 5.88 18.57 -14.93
CA LYS A 36 7.20 17.93 -14.83
C LYS A 36 7.48 17.56 -13.37
N ALA A 37 7.47 16.27 -13.05
CA ALA A 37 7.52 15.82 -11.66
C ALA A 37 8.77 16.28 -10.90
N ASP A 38 9.95 16.23 -11.53
CA ASP A 38 11.20 16.63 -10.89
C ASP A 38 11.20 18.14 -10.53
N ASP A 39 10.67 18.99 -11.42
CA ASP A 39 10.51 20.44 -11.17
C ASP A 39 9.52 20.71 -10.02
N MET A 40 8.41 19.98 -9.98
CA MET A 40 7.40 20.13 -8.91
C MET A 40 7.98 19.75 -7.54
N ILE A 41 8.75 18.66 -7.47
CA ILE A 41 9.39 18.21 -6.22
C ILE A 41 10.46 19.22 -5.78
N ALA A 42 11.30 19.68 -6.70
CA ALA A 42 12.30 20.72 -6.42
C ALA A 42 11.66 22.03 -5.95
N GLY A 43 10.47 22.36 -6.48
CA GLY A 43 9.66 23.50 -6.07
C GLY A 43 8.86 23.31 -4.77
N GLY A 44 9.01 22.19 -4.07
CA GLY A 44 8.35 21.96 -2.77
C GLY A 44 6.91 21.44 -2.85
N ASN A 45 6.46 20.91 -3.99
CA ASN A 45 5.16 20.28 -4.10
C ASN A 45 5.15 18.94 -3.34
N LEU A 46 4.58 18.97 -2.15
CA LEU A 46 4.50 17.82 -1.25
C LEU A 46 3.57 16.73 -1.80
N ALA A 47 2.52 17.08 -2.53
CA ALA A 47 1.60 16.09 -3.10
C ALA A 47 2.28 15.16 -4.11
N VAL A 48 3.02 15.74 -5.06
CA VAL A 48 3.84 15.00 -6.03
C VAL A 48 4.95 14.23 -5.32
N GLY A 49 5.58 14.83 -4.31
CA GLY A 49 6.56 14.18 -3.45
C GLY A 49 6.02 12.91 -2.78
N LEU A 50 4.84 12.98 -2.17
CA LEU A 50 4.17 11.85 -1.51
C LEU A 50 3.90 10.71 -2.49
N ARG A 51 3.31 10.98 -3.67
CA ARG A 51 3.11 9.93 -4.70
C ARG A 51 4.43 9.24 -5.07
N ARG A 52 5.51 10.01 -5.23
CA ARG A 52 6.83 9.48 -5.64
C ARG A 52 7.47 8.64 -4.56
N SER A 53 7.45 9.13 -3.32
CA SER A 53 7.93 8.40 -2.15
C SER A 53 7.15 7.11 -1.95
N GLY A 54 5.83 7.15 -2.11
CA GLY A 54 4.97 5.97 -2.01
C GLY A 54 5.29 4.94 -3.08
N ALA A 55 5.55 5.38 -4.33
CA ALA A 55 5.89 4.49 -5.43
C ALA A 55 7.22 3.76 -5.20
N GLN A 56 8.24 4.49 -4.72
CA GLN A 56 9.56 3.92 -4.43
C GLN A 56 9.51 3.00 -3.21
N LEU A 57 8.88 3.44 -2.11
CA LEU A 57 8.75 2.65 -0.89
C LEU A 57 7.88 1.40 -1.13
N GLY A 58 6.74 1.54 -1.80
CA GLY A 58 5.88 0.43 -2.16
C GLY A 58 6.59 -0.61 -3.03
N LEU A 59 7.34 -0.16 -4.04
CA LEU A 59 8.15 -1.06 -4.87
C LEU A 59 9.24 -1.76 -4.05
N ALA A 60 9.93 -1.05 -3.15
CA ALA A 60 10.92 -1.65 -2.26
C ALA A 60 10.30 -2.74 -1.38
N ILE A 61 9.12 -2.48 -0.82
CA ILE A 61 8.38 -3.48 -0.02
C ILE A 61 8.02 -4.69 -0.86
N ALA A 62 7.51 -4.51 -2.08
CA ALA A 62 7.21 -5.62 -2.98
C ALA A 62 8.46 -6.46 -3.30
N MET A 63 9.61 -5.81 -3.55
CA MET A 63 10.87 -6.47 -3.83
C MET A 63 11.42 -7.26 -2.63
N MET A 64 11.09 -6.87 -1.39
CA MET A 64 11.43 -7.70 -0.23
C MET A 64 10.77 -9.10 -0.31
N GLY A 65 9.63 -9.24 -0.99
CA GLY A 65 8.94 -10.53 -1.15
C GLY A 65 9.71 -11.46 -2.08
N VAL A 66 10.24 -10.88 -3.17
CA VAL A 66 11.15 -11.56 -4.10
C VAL A 66 12.40 -12.05 -3.38
N MET A 67 13.01 -11.20 -2.55
CA MET A 67 14.26 -11.49 -1.85
C MET A 67 14.10 -12.46 -0.69
N ALA A 68 12.91 -12.54 -0.09
CA ALA A 68 12.59 -13.50 0.96
C ALA A 68 12.35 -14.92 0.41
N GLY A 69 12.10 -15.05 -0.89
CA GLY A 69 11.92 -16.34 -1.57
C GLY A 69 13.16 -17.25 -1.48
N SER A 70 12.93 -18.55 -1.69
CA SER A 70 14.01 -19.55 -1.64
C SER A 70 14.90 -19.45 -2.88
N SER A 71 16.23 -19.51 -2.69
CA SER A 71 17.19 -19.54 -3.80
C SER A 71 17.11 -20.88 -4.55
N THR A 72 17.24 -20.81 -5.87
CA THR A 72 17.30 -21.98 -6.75
C THR A 72 18.68 -22.67 -6.75
N GLY A 73 19.67 -22.11 -6.04
CA GLY A 73 21.05 -22.56 -6.06
C GLY A 73 21.84 -22.10 -7.29
N SER A 74 21.20 -21.39 -8.22
CA SER A 74 21.82 -20.80 -9.41
C SER A 74 21.67 -19.29 -9.41
N LEU A 75 22.79 -18.57 -9.32
CA LEU A 75 22.79 -17.10 -9.31
C LEU A 75 22.09 -16.52 -10.54
N THR A 76 22.28 -17.12 -11.72
CA THR A 76 21.66 -16.62 -12.96
C THR A 76 20.14 -16.76 -12.92
N GLN A 77 19.63 -17.89 -12.40
CA GLN A 77 18.19 -18.13 -12.28
C GLN A 77 17.58 -17.20 -11.23
N ASP A 78 18.25 -16.99 -10.10
CA ASP A 78 17.78 -16.08 -9.06
C ASP A 78 17.72 -14.63 -9.55
N LEU A 79 18.70 -14.18 -10.35
CA LEU A 79 18.68 -12.85 -10.96
C LEU A 79 17.56 -12.70 -12.00
N VAL A 80 17.30 -13.73 -12.82
CA VAL A 80 16.19 -13.73 -13.78
C VAL A 80 14.83 -13.73 -13.08
N ALA A 81 14.67 -14.53 -12.03
CA ALA A 81 13.47 -14.52 -11.20
C ALA A 81 13.27 -13.14 -10.56
N THR A 82 14.34 -12.57 -9.99
CA THR A 82 14.30 -11.23 -9.39
C THR A 82 13.89 -10.16 -10.40
N ALA A 83 14.43 -10.22 -11.61
CA ALA A 83 14.04 -9.32 -12.69
C ALA A 83 12.58 -9.50 -13.10
N THR A 84 12.12 -10.74 -13.21
CA THR A 84 10.74 -11.06 -13.62
C THR A 84 9.72 -10.57 -12.61
N TYR A 85 9.93 -10.84 -11.32
CA TYR A 85 9.04 -10.38 -10.27
C TYR A 85 9.17 -8.88 -10.00
N GLY A 86 10.34 -8.27 -10.23
CA GLY A 86 10.49 -6.81 -10.18
C GLY A 86 9.68 -6.09 -11.27
N ALA A 87 9.60 -6.67 -12.47
CA ALA A 87 8.73 -6.17 -13.53
C ALA A 87 7.24 -6.32 -13.14
N LEU A 88 6.86 -7.46 -12.56
CA LEU A 88 5.51 -7.70 -12.06
C LEU A 88 5.12 -6.72 -10.93
N ALA A 89 6.00 -6.50 -9.96
CA ALA A 89 5.79 -5.52 -8.89
C ALA A 89 5.64 -4.09 -9.44
N THR A 90 6.42 -3.73 -10.46
CA THR A 90 6.29 -2.43 -11.14
C THR A 90 4.92 -2.30 -11.82
N LEU A 91 4.44 -3.35 -12.48
CA LEU A 91 3.10 -3.39 -13.08
C LEU A 91 2.01 -3.20 -12.02
N PHE A 92 2.13 -3.87 -10.86
CA PHE A 92 1.22 -3.70 -9.74
C PHE A 92 1.13 -2.24 -9.29
N MET A 93 2.26 -1.55 -9.10
CA MET A 93 2.30 -0.12 -8.73
C MET A 93 1.59 0.77 -9.74
N VAL A 94 1.80 0.55 -11.04
CA VAL A 94 1.17 1.37 -12.08
C VAL A 94 -0.34 1.12 -12.15
N SER A 95 -0.75 -0.14 -11.96
CA SER A 95 -2.16 -0.54 -11.95
C SER A 95 -2.92 0.00 -10.74
N SER A 96 -2.30 0.02 -9.56
CA SER A 96 -2.95 0.50 -8.33
C SER A 96 -3.27 1.99 -8.39
N LEU A 97 -2.47 2.79 -9.11
CA LEU A 97 -2.78 4.19 -9.39
C LEU A 97 -4.03 4.34 -10.26
N MET A 98 -4.21 3.48 -11.27
CA MET A 98 -5.44 3.50 -12.08
C MET A 98 -6.67 3.09 -11.27
N ILE A 99 -6.50 2.13 -10.36
CA ILE A 99 -7.54 1.72 -9.40
C ILE A 99 -7.86 2.88 -8.45
N THR A 100 -6.84 3.58 -7.97
CA THR A 100 -7.01 4.71 -7.05
C THR A 100 -7.80 5.84 -7.72
N ASP A 101 -7.44 6.22 -8.94
CA ASP A 101 -8.14 7.27 -9.72
C ASP A 101 -9.63 6.95 -9.96
N LYS A 102 -9.98 5.67 -10.15
CA LYS A 102 -11.35 5.27 -10.52
C LYS A 102 -12.23 4.86 -9.36
N LEU A 103 -11.68 4.12 -8.40
CA LEU A 103 -12.44 3.43 -7.36
C LEU A 103 -12.23 4.03 -5.98
N VAL A 104 -11.02 4.54 -5.68
CA VAL A 104 -10.72 5.08 -4.34
C VAL A 104 -10.98 6.57 -4.25
N LEU A 105 -10.68 7.35 -5.30
CA LEU A 105 -10.91 8.79 -5.35
C LEU A 105 -11.88 9.18 -6.48
N PRO A 106 -13.10 8.59 -6.54
CA PRO A 106 -14.03 8.86 -7.62
C PRO A 106 -14.40 10.35 -7.67
N GLY A 107 -14.29 10.95 -8.86
CA GLY A 107 -14.62 12.35 -9.10
C GLY A 107 -13.48 13.34 -8.88
N ILE A 108 -12.34 12.91 -8.33
CA ILE A 108 -11.14 13.72 -8.22
C ILE A 108 -10.22 13.43 -9.41
N LYS A 109 -9.78 14.48 -10.12
CA LYS A 109 -8.76 14.34 -11.16
C LYS A 109 -7.38 14.33 -10.49
N ASN A 110 -6.93 13.17 -10.04
CA ASN A 110 -5.71 13.03 -9.22
C ASN A 110 -4.50 13.75 -9.81
N MET A 111 -4.23 13.61 -11.12
CA MET A 111 -3.07 14.27 -11.74
C MET A 111 -3.14 15.82 -11.67
N THR A 112 -4.34 16.39 -11.81
CA THR A 112 -4.57 17.83 -11.63
C THR A 112 -4.44 18.22 -10.15
N ALA A 113 -5.04 17.43 -9.25
CA ALA A 113 -4.95 17.68 -7.81
C ALA A 113 -3.49 17.65 -7.30
N LEU A 114 -2.66 16.72 -7.79
CA LEU A 114 -1.23 16.67 -7.48
C LEU A 114 -0.49 17.90 -8.01
N LYS A 115 -0.78 18.32 -9.25
CA LYS A 115 -0.22 19.55 -9.83
C LYS A 115 -0.52 20.76 -8.95
N ASP A 116 -1.75 20.85 -8.46
CA ASP A 116 -2.24 21.93 -7.60
C ASP A 116 -1.83 21.77 -6.12
N ASN A 117 -0.91 20.84 -5.85
CA ASN A 117 -0.37 20.54 -4.52
C ASN A 117 -1.44 20.16 -3.49
N ASN A 118 -2.46 19.39 -3.91
CA ASN A 118 -3.40 18.76 -3.00
C ASN A 118 -2.71 17.62 -2.24
N ILE A 119 -2.21 17.95 -1.05
CA ILE A 119 -1.47 17.06 -0.15
C ILE A 119 -2.37 15.92 0.32
N ALA A 120 -3.68 16.14 0.49
CA ALA A 120 -4.61 15.09 0.89
C ALA A 120 -4.66 13.96 -0.15
N VAL A 121 -4.78 14.30 -1.43
CA VAL A 121 -4.70 13.33 -2.55
C VAL A 121 -3.34 12.64 -2.57
N GLY A 122 -2.25 13.40 -2.42
CA GLY A 122 -0.89 12.84 -2.34
C GLY A 122 -0.72 11.82 -1.21
N ALA A 123 -1.31 12.07 -0.04
CA ALA A 123 -1.27 11.17 1.11
C ALA A 123 -2.07 9.88 0.88
N VAL A 124 -3.23 9.97 0.22
CA VAL A 124 -4.01 8.77 -0.16
C VAL A 124 -3.24 7.93 -1.19
N GLU A 125 -2.67 8.56 -2.22
CA GLU A 125 -1.87 7.83 -3.21
C GLU A 125 -0.61 7.21 -2.60
N PHE A 126 0.05 7.91 -1.67
CA PHE A 126 1.14 7.34 -0.88
C PHE A 126 0.69 6.07 -0.15
N GLY A 127 -0.44 6.15 0.57
CA GLY A 127 -1.02 5.02 1.28
C GLY A 127 -1.34 3.84 0.36
N MET A 128 -2.00 4.11 -0.78
CA MET A 128 -2.33 3.09 -1.79
C MET A 128 -1.10 2.41 -2.37
N LEU A 129 -0.04 3.15 -2.69
CA LEU A 129 1.19 2.58 -3.24
C LEU A 129 1.95 1.73 -2.22
N VAL A 130 2.03 2.19 -0.97
CA VAL A 130 2.63 1.40 0.13
C VAL A 130 1.81 0.13 0.38
N ALA A 131 0.48 0.23 0.45
CA ALA A 131 -0.42 -0.90 0.58
C ALA A 131 -0.30 -1.90 -0.58
N THR A 132 -0.20 -1.40 -1.81
CA THR A 132 0.06 -2.22 -3.00
C THR A 132 1.38 -2.99 -2.84
N GLY A 133 2.40 -2.34 -2.31
CA GLY A 133 3.70 -2.98 -2.02
C GLY A 133 3.61 -4.09 -0.99
N ILE A 134 2.84 -3.87 0.07
CA ILE A 134 2.59 -4.86 1.13
C ILE A 134 1.84 -6.08 0.58
N ILE A 135 0.80 -5.87 -0.23
CA ILE A 135 0.04 -6.96 -0.87
C ILE A 135 0.93 -7.70 -1.88
N ALA A 136 1.68 -6.96 -2.70
CA ALA A 136 2.62 -7.54 -3.66
C ALA A 136 3.70 -8.38 -2.96
N TYR A 137 4.23 -7.92 -1.83
CA TYR A 137 5.18 -8.68 -1.00
C TYR A 137 4.64 -10.07 -0.68
N SER A 138 3.45 -10.17 -0.09
CA SER A 138 2.87 -11.47 0.28
C SER A 138 2.45 -12.27 -0.94
N SER A 139 1.97 -11.60 -1.98
CA SER A 139 1.54 -12.27 -3.20
C SER A 139 2.73 -12.97 -3.85
N ILE A 140 3.90 -12.32 -3.86
CA ILE A 140 5.15 -12.86 -4.44
C ILE A 140 5.82 -13.88 -3.52
N TYR A 141 5.92 -13.57 -2.23
CA TYR A 141 6.54 -14.47 -1.26
C TYR A 141 5.73 -15.76 -1.06
N GLY A 142 4.40 -15.67 -1.07
CA GLY A 142 3.48 -16.79 -0.90
C GLY A 142 3.26 -17.63 -2.17
N GLU A 143 4.06 -17.46 -3.21
CA GLU A 143 3.93 -18.23 -4.46
C GLU A 143 4.41 -19.68 -4.29
N GLY A 144 3.50 -20.56 -3.86
CA GLY A 144 3.67 -22.00 -4.06
C GLY A 144 3.56 -22.43 -5.54
N GLY A 145 3.09 -21.55 -6.45
CA GLY A 145 2.74 -21.88 -7.84
C GLY A 145 3.29 -20.94 -8.93
N GLY A 146 4.25 -20.07 -8.62
CA GLY A 146 4.87 -19.13 -9.58
C GLY A 146 3.96 -17.97 -10.00
N ILE A 147 4.35 -17.24 -11.06
CA ILE A 147 3.80 -15.93 -11.47
C ILE A 147 2.26 -15.87 -11.55
N VAL A 148 1.61 -16.96 -11.95
CA VAL A 148 0.15 -17.03 -12.05
C VAL A 148 -0.49 -16.94 -10.66
N SER A 149 0.11 -17.60 -9.66
CA SER A 149 -0.37 -17.59 -8.28
C SER A 149 -0.21 -16.22 -7.62
N SER A 150 0.93 -15.53 -7.80
CA SER A 150 1.05 -14.15 -7.28
C SER A 150 0.12 -13.19 -7.96
N LEU A 151 -0.09 -13.32 -9.28
CA LEU A 151 -1.06 -12.47 -9.95
C LEU A 151 -2.47 -12.68 -9.37
N ALA A 152 -2.86 -13.93 -9.13
CA ALA A 152 -4.15 -14.25 -8.52
C ALA A 152 -4.27 -13.67 -7.09
N TYR A 153 -3.29 -13.93 -6.23
CA TYR A 153 -3.28 -13.39 -4.85
C TYR A 153 -3.26 -11.86 -4.82
N PHE A 154 -2.48 -11.24 -5.70
CA PHE A 154 -2.43 -9.79 -5.82
C PHE A 154 -3.79 -9.22 -6.22
N VAL A 155 -4.44 -9.79 -7.24
CA VAL A 155 -5.76 -9.33 -7.69
C VAL A 155 -6.78 -9.46 -6.57
N VAL A 156 -6.84 -10.60 -5.88
CA VAL A 156 -7.78 -10.81 -4.76
C VAL A 156 -7.49 -9.84 -3.61
N GLY A 157 -6.22 -9.68 -3.23
CA GLY A 157 -5.81 -8.75 -2.17
C GLY A 157 -6.13 -7.29 -2.52
N GLN A 158 -5.81 -6.86 -3.74
CA GLN A 158 -6.05 -5.50 -4.20
C GLN A 158 -7.55 -5.20 -4.32
N LEU A 159 -8.36 -6.14 -4.80
CA LEU A 159 -9.83 -6.00 -4.85
C LEU A 159 -10.42 -5.94 -3.44
N THR A 160 -9.97 -6.80 -2.54
CA THR A 160 -10.42 -6.81 -1.14
C THR A 160 -10.07 -5.49 -0.45
N LEU A 161 -8.86 -4.96 -0.68
CA LEU A 161 -8.46 -3.65 -0.18
C LEU A 161 -9.40 -2.55 -0.66
N VAL A 162 -9.74 -2.51 -1.95
CA VAL A 162 -10.70 -1.53 -2.50
C VAL A 162 -12.07 -1.68 -1.85
N VAL A 163 -12.58 -2.90 -1.69
CA VAL A 163 -13.87 -3.16 -1.03
C VAL A 163 -13.85 -2.63 0.41
N LEU A 164 -12.78 -2.82 1.16
CA LEU A 164 -12.64 -2.32 2.53
C LEU A 164 -12.61 -0.79 2.60
N ILE A 165 -11.96 -0.14 1.63
CA ILE A 165 -11.96 1.33 1.53
C ILE A 165 -13.37 1.86 1.25
N LEU A 166 -14.07 1.26 0.29
CA LEU A 166 -15.44 1.64 -0.06
C LEU A 166 -16.42 1.35 1.09
N ALA A 167 -16.26 0.22 1.77
CA ALA A 167 -17.02 -0.12 2.97
C ALA A 167 -16.76 0.90 4.09
N TYR A 168 -15.51 1.31 4.29
CA TYR A 168 -15.17 2.34 5.26
C TYR A 168 -15.85 3.67 4.93
N GLU A 169 -15.80 4.12 3.68
CA GLU A 169 -16.48 5.35 3.23
C GLU A 169 -18.00 5.28 3.46
N HIS A 170 -18.64 4.14 3.15
CA HIS A 170 -20.09 4.00 3.21
C HIS A 170 -20.63 3.75 4.63
N LEU A 171 -19.99 2.88 5.42
CA LEU A 171 -20.48 2.47 6.72
C LEU A 171 -20.06 3.40 7.86
N ALA A 172 -18.81 3.91 7.84
CA ALA A 172 -18.26 4.59 9.00
C ALA A 172 -18.64 6.06 9.11
N HIS A 173 -19.02 6.74 8.02
CA HIS A 173 -19.13 8.20 7.97
C HIS A 173 -20.46 8.72 7.39
N ARG A 174 -21.58 8.27 7.96
CA ARG A 174 -22.95 8.76 7.61
C ARG A 174 -23.19 10.28 7.77
N GLY A 175 -22.21 11.07 8.21
CA GLY A 175 -22.31 12.53 8.35
C GLY A 175 -21.10 13.35 7.85
N PHE A 176 -19.97 12.73 7.50
CA PHE A 176 -18.78 13.43 7.02
C PHE A 176 -18.38 12.95 5.62
N LYS A 177 -18.40 13.85 4.64
CA LYS A 177 -18.06 13.52 3.25
C LYS A 177 -16.54 13.49 3.07
N LEU A 178 -15.94 12.36 3.43
CA LEU A 178 -14.49 12.12 3.37
C LEU A 178 -13.90 12.42 1.99
N MET A 179 -14.59 12.01 0.92
CA MET A 179 -14.15 12.27 -0.46
C MET A 179 -14.10 13.76 -0.79
N THR A 180 -15.13 14.50 -0.38
CA THR A 180 -15.17 15.96 -0.55
C THR A 180 -14.06 16.62 0.23
N ALA A 181 -13.83 16.21 1.48
CA ALA A 181 -12.74 16.73 2.30
C ALA A 181 -11.35 16.51 1.66
N ILE A 182 -11.11 15.34 1.07
CA ILE A 182 -9.87 15.05 0.32
C ILE A 182 -9.77 15.94 -0.92
N GLY A 183 -10.85 16.11 -1.68
CA GLY A 183 -10.92 17.03 -2.82
C GLY A 183 -10.60 18.48 -2.45
N ASP A 184 -11.06 18.92 -1.29
CA ASP A 184 -10.84 20.26 -0.73
C ASP A 184 -9.47 20.43 -0.04
N ASN A 185 -8.56 19.47 -0.22
CA ASN A 185 -7.20 19.46 0.36
C ASN A 185 -7.19 19.49 1.90
N GLN A 186 -8.17 18.87 2.56
CA GLN A 186 -8.10 18.61 4.01
C GLN A 186 -7.10 17.49 4.27
N VAL A 187 -5.85 17.90 4.47
CA VAL A 187 -4.68 17.02 4.63
C VAL A 187 -4.88 15.95 5.70
N ALA A 188 -5.57 16.27 6.80
CA ALA A 188 -5.87 15.30 7.85
C ALA A 188 -6.70 14.11 7.33
N SER A 189 -7.70 14.38 6.49
CA SER A 189 -8.51 13.32 5.86
C SER A 189 -7.66 12.44 4.95
N GLY A 190 -6.75 13.04 4.17
CA GLY A 190 -5.83 12.30 3.31
C GLY A 190 -4.85 11.42 4.08
N ILE A 191 -4.23 11.96 5.15
CA ILE A 191 -3.30 11.20 6.01
C ILE A 191 -4.04 10.03 6.67
N TYR A 192 -5.21 10.29 7.25
CA TYR A 192 -5.99 9.27 7.95
C TYR A 192 -6.40 8.13 7.01
N VAL A 193 -6.94 8.46 5.83
CA VAL A 193 -7.31 7.45 4.82
C VAL A 193 -6.10 6.71 4.29
N GLY A 194 -5.02 7.42 3.96
CA GLY A 194 -3.77 6.81 3.51
C GLY A 194 -3.22 5.79 4.52
N GLY A 195 -3.24 6.11 5.82
CA GLY A 195 -2.80 5.15 6.83
C GLY A 195 -3.79 4.02 7.12
N LYS A 196 -5.10 4.27 7.02
CA LYS A 196 -6.12 3.21 7.05
C LYS A 196 -5.89 2.17 5.94
N ILE A 197 -5.59 2.65 4.74
CA ILE A 197 -5.26 1.81 3.58
C ILE A 197 -4.03 0.93 3.87
N ILE A 198 -2.98 1.51 4.47
CA ILE A 198 -1.80 0.75 4.88
C ILE A 198 -2.16 -0.30 5.95
N ALA A 199 -2.95 0.07 6.96
CA ALA A 199 -3.39 -0.85 8.01
C ALA A 199 -4.19 -2.04 7.46
N TYR A 200 -5.12 -1.79 6.52
CA TYR A 200 -5.86 -2.86 5.85
C TYR A 200 -4.92 -3.78 5.07
N ALA A 201 -3.98 -3.22 4.31
CA ALA A 201 -3.03 -4.03 3.56
C ALA A 201 -2.15 -4.89 4.46
N LEU A 202 -1.78 -4.43 5.65
CA LEU A 202 -1.04 -5.23 6.64
C LEU A 202 -1.84 -6.43 7.16
N ILE A 203 -3.15 -6.29 7.36
CA ILE A 203 -3.98 -7.43 7.73
C ILE A 203 -4.14 -8.39 6.55
N LEU A 204 -4.38 -7.87 5.34
CA LEU A 204 -4.50 -8.69 4.13
C LEU A 204 -3.20 -9.42 3.79
N LYS A 205 -2.04 -8.82 4.09
CA LYS A 205 -0.71 -9.45 3.97
C LYS A 205 -0.69 -10.82 4.63
N SER A 206 -1.25 -10.92 5.85
CA SER A 206 -1.26 -12.16 6.64
C SER A 206 -2.26 -13.17 6.10
N ALA A 207 -3.43 -12.70 5.66
CA ALA A 207 -4.43 -13.53 5.00
C ALA A 207 -3.92 -14.17 3.70
N ILE A 208 -3.04 -13.47 2.95
CA ILE A 208 -2.41 -14.01 1.75
C ILE A 208 -1.28 -15.01 2.11
N ALA A 209 -0.56 -14.78 3.20
CA ALA A 209 0.57 -15.61 3.61
C ALA A 209 0.14 -16.94 4.28
N GLY A 210 -1.01 -16.98 4.96
CA GLY A 210 -1.51 -18.16 5.69
C GLY A 210 -2.06 -19.31 4.83
N ASN A 211 -1.75 -19.36 3.54
CA ASN A 211 -2.31 -20.35 2.63
C ASN A 211 -1.69 -21.74 2.81
N THR A 212 -2.53 -22.77 2.81
CA THR A 212 -2.11 -24.18 2.87
C THR A 212 -1.64 -24.67 1.49
N PRO A 213 -0.43 -25.27 1.39
CA PRO A 213 0.01 -25.92 0.16
C PRO A 213 -0.97 -27.02 -0.28
N ASP A 214 -1.17 -27.14 -1.59
CA ASP A 214 -2.03 -28.15 -2.24
C ASP A 214 -3.53 -28.11 -1.90
N ALA A 215 -4.00 -27.02 -1.29
CA ALA A 215 -5.42 -26.80 -1.03
C ALA A 215 -6.19 -26.45 -2.33
N THR A 216 -7.46 -26.86 -2.39
CA THR A 216 -8.34 -26.47 -3.51
C THR A 216 -8.61 -24.96 -3.47
N LEU A 217 -8.91 -24.35 -4.63
CA LEU A 217 -9.21 -22.92 -4.72
C LEU A 217 -10.33 -22.48 -3.76
N GLN A 218 -11.31 -23.35 -3.51
CA GLN A 218 -12.40 -23.08 -2.57
C GLN A 218 -11.90 -22.95 -1.12
N VAL A 219 -11.00 -23.84 -0.70
CA VAL A 219 -10.40 -23.80 0.65
C VAL A 219 -9.53 -22.56 0.80
N LEU A 220 -8.67 -22.27 -0.19
CA LEU A 220 -7.82 -21.07 -0.18
C LEU A 220 -8.66 -19.77 -0.07
N ALA A 221 -9.76 -19.69 -0.82
CA ALA A 221 -10.63 -18.52 -0.78
C ALA A 221 -11.33 -18.38 0.59
N LEU A 222 -11.74 -19.49 1.20
CA LEU A 222 -12.36 -19.51 2.52
C LEU A 222 -11.37 -19.12 3.62
N ASP A 223 -10.15 -19.67 3.60
CA ASP A 223 -9.10 -19.36 4.56
C ASP A 223 -8.71 -17.89 4.49
N PHE A 224 -8.46 -17.39 3.28
CA PHE A 224 -8.20 -15.96 3.05
C PHE A 224 -9.32 -15.09 3.64
N LEU A 225 -10.59 -15.42 3.35
CA LEU A 225 -11.72 -14.62 3.82
C LEU A 225 -11.85 -14.67 5.35
N MET A 226 -11.69 -15.84 5.96
CA MET A 226 -11.76 -16.02 7.41
C MET A 226 -10.67 -15.23 8.13
N ILE A 227 -9.42 -15.35 7.68
CA ILE A 227 -8.28 -14.64 8.26
C ILE A 227 -8.43 -13.12 8.05
N ALA A 228 -8.82 -12.70 6.84
CA ALA A 228 -9.05 -11.28 6.55
C ALA A 228 -10.17 -10.70 7.42
N LEU A 229 -11.32 -11.36 7.54
CA LEU A 229 -12.43 -10.88 8.36
C LEU A 229 -12.09 -10.87 9.85
N ALA A 230 -11.50 -11.94 10.38
CA ALA A 230 -11.06 -12.00 11.78
C ALA A 230 -10.05 -10.90 12.08
N GLY A 231 -9.06 -10.71 11.20
CA GLY A 231 -8.07 -9.66 11.34
C GLY A 231 -8.65 -8.25 11.25
N MET A 232 -9.64 -8.01 10.38
CA MET A 232 -10.34 -6.73 10.30
C MET A 232 -11.15 -6.46 11.58
N VAL A 233 -11.87 -7.45 12.10
CA VAL A 233 -12.60 -7.31 13.38
C VAL A 233 -11.62 -6.94 14.49
N LEU A 234 -10.50 -7.66 14.59
CA LEU A 234 -9.48 -7.38 15.59
C LEU A 234 -8.87 -5.99 15.41
N LEU A 235 -8.56 -5.59 14.17
CA LEU A 235 -8.07 -4.26 13.85
C LEU A 235 -9.03 -3.18 14.36
N TYR A 236 -10.32 -3.27 14.04
CA TYR A 236 -11.30 -2.28 14.50
C TYR A 236 -11.44 -2.24 16.02
N ILE A 237 -11.40 -3.39 16.71
CA ILE A 237 -11.40 -3.44 18.19
C ILE A 237 -10.21 -2.66 18.74
N PHE A 238 -9.00 -2.92 18.22
CA PHE A 238 -7.81 -2.23 18.68
C PHE A 238 -7.77 -0.75 18.30
N GLU A 239 -8.32 -0.37 17.15
CA GLU A 239 -8.44 1.03 16.80
C GLU A 239 -9.36 1.78 17.74
N LEU A 240 -10.46 1.17 18.21
CA LEU A 240 -11.30 1.76 19.25
C LEU A 240 -10.53 1.94 20.57
N ILE A 241 -9.68 0.97 20.93
CA ILE A 241 -8.80 1.07 22.09
C ILE A 241 -7.79 2.22 21.91
N ILE A 242 -7.19 2.35 20.73
CA ILE A 242 -6.25 3.45 20.43
C ILE A 242 -6.96 4.79 20.46
N ASP A 243 -8.14 4.89 19.86
CA ASP A 243 -8.96 6.11 19.87
C ASP A 243 -9.33 6.50 21.31
N LEU A 244 -9.56 5.53 22.20
CA LEU A 244 -9.86 5.76 23.61
C LEU A 244 -8.64 6.13 24.46
N LEU A 245 -7.50 5.46 24.25
CA LEU A 245 -6.34 5.56 25.14
C LEU A 245 -5.29 6.58 24.70
N ILE A 246 -5.06 6.73 23.38
CA ILE A 246 -3.98 7.57 22.87
C ILE A 246 -4.46 9.01 22.66
N ILE A 247 -5.68 9.20 22.15
CA ILE A 247 -6.23 10.54 21.94
C ILE A 247 -7.40 10.76 22.89
N THR A 248 -7.06 11.14 24.12
CA THR A 248 -8.05 11.41 25.18
C THR A 248 -8.65 12.81 25.10
N THR A 249 -8.03 13.74 24.36
CA THR A 249 -8.39 15.16 24.35
C THR A 249 -9.24 15.61 23.15
N THR A 250 -9.34 14.81 22.08
CA THR A 250 -10.15 15.10 20.90
C THR A 250 -10.69 13.80 20.30
N ASN A 251 -11.77 13.87 19.53
CA ASN A 251 -12.30 12.70 18.81
C ASN A 251 -11.87 12.71 17.34
N VAL A 252 -11.94 11.55 16.67
CA VAL A 252 -11.58 11.38 15.26
C VAL A 252 -12.40 12.31 14.36
N SER A 253 -13.70 12.47 14.63
CA SER A 253 -14.56 13.35 13.82
C SER A 253 -14.06 14.78 13.80
N SER A 254 -13.71 15.35 14.96
CA SER A 254 -13.16 16.71 15.11
C SER A 254 -11.77 16.82 14.48
N ILE A 255 -10.93 15.79 14.60
CA ILE A 255 -9.63 15.76 13.93
C ILE A 255 -9.81 15.94 12.41
N LEU A 256 -10.74 15.19 11.82
CA LEU A 256 -10.97 15.22 10.38
C LEU A 256 -11.68 16.50 9.93
N SER A 257 -12.77 16.90 10.61
CA SER A 257 -13.56 18.06 10.21
C SER A 257 -12.85 19.40 10.41
N GLU A 258 -11.99 19.50 11.42
CA GLU A 258 -11.20 20.71 11.69
C GLU A 258 -9.78 20.63 11.11
N ASN A 259 -9.48 19.59 10.31
CA ASN A 259 -8.19 19.39 9.65
C ASN A 259 -6.97 19.44 10.60
N LYS A 260 -7.07 18.79 11.78
CA LYS A 260 -6.03 18.81 12.82
C LYS A 260 -4.86 17.89 12.47
N LEU A 261 -3.76 18.47 11.97
CA LEU A 261 -2.61 17.71 11.45
C LEU A 261 -1.77 16.99 12.52
N VAL A 262 -1.57 17.61 13.69
CA VAL A 262 -0.72 16.99 14.73
C VAL A 262 -1.37 15.72 15.29
N PRO A 263 -2.64 15.74 15.75
CA PRO A 263 -3.30 14.54 16.26
C PRO A 263 -3.46 13.46 15.18
N VAL A 264 -3.77 13.83 13.93
CA VAL A 264 -4.01 12.82 12.88
C VAL A 264 -2.75 12.06 12.51
N VAL A 265 -1.58 12.72 12.48
CA VAL A 265 -0.29 12.06 12.20
C VAL A 265 0.02 11.03 13.29
N GLN A 266 -0.07 11.44 14.56
CA GLN A 266 0.15 10.55 15.69
C GLN A 266 -0.85 9.37 15.67
N LEU A 267 -2.13 9.66 15.52
CA LEU A 267 -3.19 8.64 15.51
C LEU A 267 -2.94 7.60 14.43
N THR A 268 -2.70 8.08 13.21
CA THR A 268 -2.52 7.23 12.03
C THR A 268 -1.29 6.35 12.19
N ALA A 269 -0.18 6.90 12.68
CA ALA A 269 1.02 6.11 12.99
C ALA A 269 0.75 5.04 14.05
N SER A 270 0.01 5.36 15.13
CA SER A 270 -0.37 4.39 16.15
C SER A 270 -1.25 3.26 15.59
N LYS A 271 -2.23 3.58 14.73
CA LYS A 271 -3.11 2.58 14.10
C LYS A 271 -2.34 1.66 13.14
N ILE A 272 -1.42 2.20 12.34
CA ILE A 272 -0.51 1.40 11.51
C ILE A 272 0.37 0.50 12.41
N GLY A 273 0.88 1.03 13.52
CA GLY A 273 1.68 0.27 14.49
C GLY A 273 0.94 -0.93 15.05
N VAL A 274 -0.35 -0.78 15.40
CA VAL A 274 -1.15 -1.92 15.86
C VAL A 274 -1.42 -2.90 14.72
N ALA A 275 -1.76 -2.43 13.52
CA ALA A 275 -1.95 -3.30 12.36
C ALA A 275 -0.68 -4.12 12.04
N LEU A 276 0.52 -3.53 12.21
CA LEU A 276 1.79 -4.24 12.08
C LEU A 276 1.89 -5.40 13.09
N LEU A 277 1.57 -5.15 14.36
CA LEU A 277 1.58 -6.20 15.40
C LEU A 277 0.56 -7.30 15.10
N LEU A 278 -0.67 -6.92 14.80
CA LEU A 278 -1.75 -7.85 14.48
C LEU A 278 -1.41 -8.69 13.26
N SER A 279 -0.79 -8.11 12.23
CA SER A 279 -0.38 -8.85 11.03
C SER A 279 0.58 -10.02 11.32
N ASN A 280 1.34 -9.96 12.41
CA ASN A 280 2.22 -11.07 12.80
C ASN A 280 1.53 -12.08 13.73
N ALA A 281 0.45 -11.68 14.40
CA ALA A 281 -0.26 -12.49 15.39
C ALA A 281 -1.43 -13.30 14.81
N ILE A 282 -1.93 -12.92 13.62
CA ILE A 282 -3.09 -13.54 12.97
C ILE A 282 -2.67 -14.65 11.97
N LEU A 283 -1.37 -15.00 11.94
CA LEU A 283 -0.84 -16.15 11.17
C LEU A 283 -1.07 -17.48 11.89
#